data_AF-A0A821FEV4-F1
#
_entry.id   AF-A0A821FEV4-F1
#
_cell.length_a   1.000
_cell.length_b   1.000
_cell.length_c   1.000
_cell.angle_alpha   90.00
_cell.angle_beta   90.00
_cell.angle_gamma   90.00
#
_symmetry.space_group_name_H-M   'P 1'
#
loop_
_entity.id
_entity.type
_entity.pdbx_description
1 polymer ?
#
loop_
_entity_poly.entity_id
_entity_poly.type
_entity_poly.pdbx_seq_one_letter_code
_entity_poly.pdbx_strand_id
1 'polypeptide(L)'
;ANTQKDDPVKYHEAWQQLCSAHGVLVPGGFGSRGIEGKIAAIEWARTQSKPFLGICLGLQCAVIEFARHVLHYKDANSSEFDKCEHQVVVEMPEHNPGVMGGTMRLGRRTTNFVTDDSVVKKLYGNKDSVDERHRHRYEVNPIYIDAFEKAGMKFVGRSDDNERMEILELE
;
A
#
# COMPACT_ATOMS: atom_id res chain seq x y z
N ALA A 1 18.82 -11.95 -5.47
CA ALA A 1 18.86 -13.21 -4.72
C ALA A 1 17.50 -13.87 -4.85
N ASN A 2 17.47 -15.12 -5.28
CA ASN A 2 16.23 -15.87 -5.43
C ASN A 2 16.25 -16.97 -4.36
N THR A 3 15.67 -16.69 -3.19
CA THR A 3 15.70 -17.61 -2.04
C THR A 3 15.16 -18.99 -2.37
N GLN A 4 14.21 -19.11 -3.30
CA GLN A 4 13.73 -20.42 -3.76
C GLN A 4 14.84 -21.28 -4.39
N LYS A 5 15.79 -20.64 -5.10
CA LYS A 5 16.94 -21.32 -5.71
C LYS A 5 18.13 -21.41 -4.75
N ASP A 6 18.39 -20.33 -4.02
CA ASP A 6 19.59 -20.16 -3.20
C ASP A 6 19.48 -20.89 -1.85
N ASP A 7 18.27 -21.00 -1.28
CA ASP A 7 17.97 -21.64 0.01
C ASP A 7 16.52 -22.19 0.04
N PRO A 8 16.26 -23.31 -0.67
CA PRO A 8 14.91 -23.84 -0.85
C PRO A 8 14.25 -24.30 0.46
N VAL A 9 15.03 -24.78 1.44
CA VAL A 9 14.49 -25.21 2.73
C VAL A 9 13.87 -24.02 3.44
N LYS A 10 14.63 -22.92 3.58
CA LYS A 10 14.14 -21.69 4.20
C LYS A 10 12.97 -21.07 3.46
N TYR A 11 12.97 -21.18 2.12
CA TYR A 11 11.83 -20.74 1.30
C TYR A 11 10.55 -21.49 1.66
N HIS A 12 10.58 -22.82 1.67
CA HIS A 12 9.38 -23.64 1.93
C HIS A 12 8.90 -23.54 3.37
N GLU A 13 9.81 -23.44 4.35
CA GLU A 13 9.45 -23.21 5.76
C GLU A 13 8.70 -21.88 5.95
N ALA A 14 9.16 -20.80 5.30
CA ALA A 14 8.49 -19.51 5.37
C ALA A 14 7.08 -19.56 4.77
N TRP A 15 6.90 -20.23 3.64
CA TRP A 15 5.58 -20.41 3.02
C TRP A 15 4.64 -21.28 3.87
N GLN A 16 5.16 -22.32 4.52
CA GLN A 16 4.36 -23.14 5.43
C GLN A 16 3.79 -22.31 6.59
N GLN A 17 4.61 -21.43 7.17
CA GLN A 17 4.17 -20.53 8.25
C GLN A 17 3.16 -19.48 7.76
N LEU A 18 3.35 -18.94 6.57
CA LEU A 18 2.39 -18.01 5.97
C LEU A 18 1.04 -18.69 5.73
N CYS A 19 1.05 -19.91 5.17
CA CYS A 19 -0.16 -20.65 4.85
C CYS A 19 -0.99 -21.04 6.09
N SER A 20 -0.32 -21.33 7.22
CA SER A 20 -0.98 -21.65 8.48
C SER A 20 -1.47 -20.41 9.25
N ALA A 21 -1.08 -19.20 8.83
CA ALA A 21 -1.49 -17.97 9.50
C ALA A 21 -2.98 -17.63 9.26
N HIS A 22 -3.57 -16.96 10.25
CA HIS A 22 -4.95 -16.45 10.20
C HIS A 22 -5.04 -14.97 9.81
N GLY A 23 -3.89 -14.32 9.64
CA GLY A 23 -3.80 -12.93 9.19
C GLY A 23 -2.38 -12.60 8.78
N VAL A 24 -2.24 -11.64 7.87
CA VAL A 24 -0.96 -11.23 7.29
C VAL A 24 -0.75 -9.74 7.54
N LEU A 25 0.40 -9.40 8.13
CA LEU A 25 0.80 -8.02 8.36
C LEU A 25 2.05 -7.72 7.54
N VAL A 26 1.98 -6.73 6.65
CA VAL A 26 3.16 -6.21 5.95
C VAL A 26 3.48 -4.82 6.52
N PRO A 27 4.55 -4.70 7.33
CA PRO A 27 4.92 -3.44 7.94
C PRO A 27 5.60 -2.49 6.93
N GLY A 28 5.92 -1.29 7.43
CA GLY A 28 6.75 -0.34 6.70
C GLY A 28 8.15 -0.88 6.39
N GLY A 29 8.82 -0.23 5.43
CA GLY A 29 10.19 -0.54 5.05
C GLY A 29 10.72 0.51 4.08
N PHE A 30 12.00 0.38 3.70
CA PHE A 30 12.65 1.28 2.77
C PHE A 30 13.52 0.49 1.79
N GLY A 31 13.56 0.95 0.54
CA GLY A 31 14.34 0.34 -0.53
C GLY A 31 13.74 -0.94 -1.12
N SER A 32 14.36 -1.41 -2.20
CA SER A 32 13.84 -2.48 -3.07
C SER A 32 13.98 -3.90 -2.51
N ARG A 33 14.71 -4.08 -1.40
CA ARG A 33 14.99 -5.42 -0.85
C ARG A 33 13.72 -6.07 -0.30
N GLY A 34 13.36 -7.20 -0.89
CA GLY A 34 12.24 -8.05 -0.43
C GLY A 34 10.85 -7.54 -0.85
N ILE A 35 10.77 -6.59 -1.78
CA ILE A 35 9.49 -6.09 -2.33
C ILE A 35 8.72 -7.21 -3.02
N GLU A 36 9.35 -7.94 -3.94
CA GLU A 36 8.68 -9.04 -4.67
C GLU A 36 8.17 -10.16 -3.74
N GLY A 37 8.90 -10.46 -2.66
CA GLY A 37 8.43 -11.43 -1.66
C GLY A 37 7.21 -10.94 -0.88
N LYS A 38 7.14 -9.64 -0.56
CA LYS A 38 5.96 -9.03 0.08
C LYS A 38 4.77 -9.02 -0.88
N ILE A 39 4.97 -8.66 -2.14
CA ILE A 39 3.92 -8.68 -3.18
C ILE A 39 3.33 -10.09 -3.31
N ALA A 40 4.18 -11.12 -3.38
CA ALA A 40 3.72 -12.51 -3.44
C ALA A 40 2.90 -12.92 -2.19
N ALA A 41 3.30 -12.48 -0.99
CA ALA A 41 2.56 -12.75 0.24
C ALA A 41 1.20 -12.02 0.27
N ILE A 42 1.12 -10.82 -0.30
CA ILE A 42 -0.13 -10.04 -0.42
C ILE A 42 -1.08 -10.70 -1.42
N GLU A 43 -0.56 -11.12 -2.58
CA GLU A 43 -1.35 -11.87 -3.59
C GLU A 43 -1.95 -13.13 -2.97
N TRP A 44 -1.13 -13.87 -2.23
CA TRP A 44 -1.60 -15.05 -1.51
C TRP A 44 -2.69 -14.71 -0.49
N ALA A 45 -2.50 -13.66 0.32
CA ALA A 45 -3.49 -13.25 1.30
C ALA A 45 -4.83 -12.87 0.63
N ARG A 46 -4.78 -12.09 -0.46
CA ARG A 46 -5.97 -11.66 -1.22
C ARG A 46 -6.70 -12.85 -1.85
N THR A 47 -5.98 -13.74 -2.53
CA THR A 47 -6.58 -14.88 -3.24
C THR A 47 -7.10 -15.98 -2.32
N GLN A 48 -6.59 -16.06 -1.08
CA GLN A 48 -7.07 -16.98 -0.05
C GLN A 48 -8.05 -16.34 0.94
N SER A 49 -8.47 -15.09 0.69
CA SER A 49 -9.37 -14.34 1.57
C SER A 49 -8.90 -14.30 3.04
N LYS A 50 -7.59 -14.16 3.23
CA LYS A 50 -6.98 -14.02 4.55
C LYS A 50 -6.96 -12.54 4.96
N PRO A 51 -7.33 -12.21 6.21
CA PRO A 51 -7.21 -10.85 6.73
C PRO A 51 -5.81 -10.28 6.52
N PHE A 52 -5.72 -9.07 5.98
CA PHE A 52 -4.47 -8.40 5.67
C PHE A 52 -4.45 -6.99 6.25
N LEU A 53 -3.29 -6.58 6.78
CA LEU A 53 -3.02 -5.19 7.15
C LEU A 53 -1.68 -4.75 6.54
N GLY A 54 -1.74 -3.72 5.70
CA GLY A 54 -0.56 -3.10 5.09
C GLY A 54 -0.26 -1.76 5.75
N ILE A 55 0.93 -1.60 6.35
CA ILE A 55 1.34 -0.34 6.97
C ILE A 55 2.36 0.34 6.08
N CYS A 56 2.09 1.57 5.64
CA CYS A 56 3.01 2.39 4.86
C CYS A 56 3.46 1.67 3.58
N LEU A 57 4.67 1.11 3.53
CA LEU A 57 5.12 0.29 2.42
C LEU A 57 4.19 -0.90 2.13
N GLY A 58 3.53 -1.47 3.15
CA GLY A 58 2.54 -2.52 2.95
C GLY A 58 1.35 -2.10 2.08
N LEU A 59 0.90 -0.84 2.20
CA LEU A 59 -0.14 -0.26 1.36
C LEU A 59 0.36 -0.12 -0.09
N GLN A 60 1.57 0.41 -0.27
CA GLN A 60 2.17 0.56 -1.59
C GLN A 60 2.33 -0.79 -2.31
N CYS A 61 2.82 -1.82 -1.60
CA CYS A 61 2.94 -3.16 -2.15
C CYS A 61 1.58 -3.77 -2.52
N ALA A 62 0.52 -3.48 -1.77
CA ALA A 62 -0.83 -3.96 -2.07
C ALA A 62 -1.39 -3.31 -3.33
N VAL A 63 -1.17 -2.00 -3.52
CA VAL A 63 -1.53 -1.29 -4.76
C VAL A 63 -0.79 -1.87 -5.97
N ILE A 64 0.51 -2.16 -5.83
CA ILE A 64 1.30 -2.79 -6.89
C ILE A 64 0.79 -4.21 -7.21
N GLU A 65 0.53 -5.03 -6.18
CA GLU A 65 -0.02 -6.39 -6.35
C GLU A 65 -1.34 -6.35 -7.13
N PHE A 66 -2.25 -5.48 -6.72
CA PHE A 66 -3.57 -5.37 -7.31
C PHE A 66 -3.49 -4.87 -8.77
N ALA A 67 -2.63 -3.90 -9.06
CA ALA A 67 -2.38 -3.44 -10.42
C ALA A 67 -1.89 -4.57 -11.34
N ARG A 68 -0.94 -5.39 -10.86
CA ARG A 68 -0.36 -6.50 -11.65
C ARG A 68 -1.33 -7.65 -11.90
N HIS A 69 -2.15 -7.98 -10.90
CA HIS A 69 -2.96 -9.20 -10.92
C HIS A 69 -4.43 -8.94 -11.30
N VAL A 70 -5.02 -7.84 -10.86
CA VAL A 70 -6.43 -7.50 -11.12
C VAL A 70 -6.58 -6.55 -12.31
N LEU A 71 -5.77 -5.49 -12.39
CA LEU A 71 -5.80 -4.55 -13.53
C LEU A 71 -4.96 -5.01 -14.73
N HIS A 72 -4.19 -6.09 -14.56
CA HIS A 72 -3.30 -6.68 -15.57
C HIS A 72 -2.16 -5.77 -16.07
N TYR A 73 -1.80 -4.73 -15.32
CA TYR A 73 -0.61 -3.91 -15.56
C TYR A 73 0.64 -4.65 -15.07
N LYS A 74 1.14 -5.58 -15.88
CA LYS A 74 2.19 -6.53 -15.49
C LYS A 74 3.52 -5.87 -15.08
N ASP A 75 3.83 -4.71 -15.63
CA ASP A 75 5.01 -3.91 -15.30
C ASP A 75 4.78 -2.93 -14.14
N ALA A 76 3.57 -2.86 -13.56
CA ALA A 76 3.26 -1.87 -12.54
C ALA A 76 4.22 -1.92 -11.36
N ASN A 77 4.75 -0.77 -10.96
CA ASN A 77 5.69 -0.67 -9.86
C ASN A 77 5.68 0.73 -9.22
N SER A 78 6.43 0.88 -8.13
CA SER A 78 6.76 2.19 -7.56
C SER A 78 7.92 2.82 -8.30
N SER A 79 7.86 4.14 -8.49
CA SER A 79 8.99 4.93 -8.98
C SER A 79 10.21 4.87 -8.05
N GLU A 80 10.07 4.39 -6.81
CA GLU A 80 11.19 4.12 -5.89
C GLU A 80 12.06 2.95 -6.37
N PHE A 81 11.45 1.90 -6.95
CA PHE A 81 12.11 0.61 -7.12
C PHE A 81 12.56 0.35 -8.55
N ASP A 82 11.77 0.75 -9.55
CA ASP A 82 12.05 0.48 -10.95
C ASP A 82 11.43 1.51 -11.89
N LYS A 83 12.02 1.65 -13.08
CA LYS A 83 11.42 2.43 -14.18
C LYS A 83 10.44 1.53 -14.93
N CYS A 84 9.16 1.81 -14.76
CA CYS A 84 8.06 1.15 -15.46
C CYS A 84 7.19 2.18 -16.20
N GLU A 85 6.35 1.69 -17.11
CA GLU A 85 5.31 2.51 -17.75
C GLU A 85 4.18 2.78 -16.76
N HIS A 86 3.76 1.74 -16.03
CA HIS A 86 2.69 1.84 -15.03
C HIS A 86 3.21 2.19 -13.63
N GLN A 87 3.60 3.45 -13.44
CA GLN A 87 4.02 3.97 -12.13
C GLN A 87 2.80 4.23 -11.23
N VAL A 88 2.30 3.17 -10.59
CA VAL A 88 1.12 3.23 -9.72
C VAL A 88 1.40 3.84 -8.34
N VAL A 89 2.68 3.92 -7.97
CA VAL A 89 3.15 4.62 -6.77
C VAL A 89 4.28 5.57 -7.20
N VAL A 90 4.15 6.85 -6.82
CA VAL A 90 5.04 7.94 -7.28
C VAL A 90 5.47 8.83 -6.12
N GLU A 91 6.62 9.49 -6.26
CA GLU A 91 7.06 10.47 -5.26
C GLU A 91 6.20 11.74 -5.36
N MET A 92 5.53 12.09 -4.26
CA MET A 92 4.71 13.32 -4.16
C MET A 92 5.14 14.13 -2.93
N PRO A 93 6.26 14.88 -3.04
CA PRO A 93 6.81 15.59 -1.90
C PRO A 93 5.92 16.78 -1.49
N GLU A 94 5.93 17.09 -0.19
CA GLU A 94 5.25 18.28 0.33
C GLU A 94 6.13 19.52 0.13
N HIS A 95 5.53 20.60 -0.36
CA HIS A 95 6.18 21.90 -0.51
C HIS A 95 5.68 22.84 0.59
N ASN A 96 6.45 22.92 1.68
CA ASN A 96 6.07 23.68 2.85
C ASN A 96 6.69 25.09 2.81
N PRO A 97 5.92 26.18 3.08
CA PRO A 97 6.45 27.54 3.11
C PRO A 97 7.65 27.66 4.07
N GLY A 98 8.75 28.21 3.58
CA GLY A 98 9.99 28.37 4.35
C GLY A 98 10.95 27.19 4.33
N VAL A 99 10.62 26.07 3.65
CA VAL A 99 11.55 24.97 3.39
C VAL A 99 11.82 24.89 1.89
N MET A 100 13.10 24.95 1.50
CA MET A 100 13.49 24.78 0.10
C MET A 100 13.51 23.30 -0.29
N GLY A 101 12.88 22.99 -1.43
CA GLY A 101 12.81 21.63 -2.00
C GLY A 101 11.62 20.81 -1.50
N GLY A 102 11.53 19.59 -2.03
CA GLY A 102 10.49 18.62 -1.65
C GLY A 102 10.78 18.00 -0.29
N THR A 103 9.85 18.12 0.65
CA THR A 103 9.97 17.54 2.00
C THR A 103 9.23 16.21 2.11
N MET A 104 9.72 15.34 2.99
CA MET A 104 9.03 14.10 3.36
C MET A 104 7.75 14.44 4.12
N ARG A 105 6.65 13.75 3.81
CA ARG A 105 5.42 13.80 4.60
C ARG A 105 5.69 13.19 5.97
N LEU A 106 5.83 14.05 6.97
CA LEU A 106 6.31 13.70 8.30
C LEU A 106 5.47 14.37 9.39
N GLY A 107 5.12 13.58 10.40
CA GLY A 107 4.43 14.08 11.59
C GLY A 107 2.93 13.88 11.52
N ARG A 108 2.19 14.64 12.34
CA ARG A 108 0.74 14.51 12.46
C ARG A 108 0.06 15.09 11.23
N ARG A 109 -0.78 14.29 10.56
CA ARG A 109 -1.62 14.69 9.45
C ARG A 109 -3.05 14.20 9.69
N THR A 110 -4.01 14.99 9.23
CA THR A 110 -5.42 14.63 9.27
C THR A 110 -5.75 13.81 8.03
N THR A 111 -6.48 12.72 8.24
CA THR A 111 -7.04 11.87 7.19
C THR A 111 -8.56 11.91 7.33
N ASN A 112 -9.25 12.30 6.26
CA ASN A 112 -10.70 12.40 6.21
C ASN A 112 -11.28 11.13 5.60
N PHE A 113 -12.31 10.58 6.22
CA PHE A 113 -13.06 9.48 5.64
C PHE A 113 -14.01 10.00 4.55
N VAL A 114 -14.02 9.33 3.40
CA VAL A 114 -14.85 9.73 2.24
C VAL A 114 -16.10 8.87 2.05
N THR A 115 -16.28 7.85 2.90
CA THR A 115 -17.45 6.97 2.90
C THR A 115 -17.81 6.56 4.33
N ASP A 116 -19.10 6.33 4.58
CA ASP A 116 -19.60 5.73 5.82
C ASP A 116 -19.46 4.20 5.82
N ASP A 117 -19.34 3.61 4.64
CA ASP A 117 -19.09 2.18 4.47
C ASP A 117 -17.58 1.90 4.54
N SER A 118 -17.03 1.97 5.76
CA SER A 118 -15.65 1.62 6.05
C SER A 118 -15.55 0.88 7.38
N VAL A 119 -14.82 -0.24 7.39
CA VAL A 119 -14.51 -0.97 8.62
C VAL A 119 -13.61 -0.12 9.52
N VAL A 120 -12.63 0.56 8.94
CA VAL A 120 -11.71 1.43 9.68
C VAL A 120 -12.46 2.59 10.33
N LYS A 121 -13.38 3.28 9.63
CA LYS A 121 -14.20 4.35 10.19
C LYS A 121 -15.00 3.89 11.42
N LYS A 122 -15.60 2.70 11.35
CA LYS A 122 -16.34 2.09 12.47
C LYS A 122 -15.43 1.83 13.67
N LEU A 123 -14.21 1.33 13.45
CA LEU A 123 -13.22 1.10 14.51
C LEU A 123 -12.77 2.39 15.20
N TYR A 124 -12.71 3.51 14.46
CA TYR A 124 -12.41 4.84 15.01
C TYR A 124 -13.62 5.53 15.67
N GLY A 125 -14.75 4.83 15.80
CA GLY A 125 -15.96 5.36 16.44
C GLY A 125 -16.80 6.27 15.56
N ASN A 126 -16.82 6.02 14.24
CA ASN A 126 -17.59 6.77 13.24
C ASN A 126 -17.26 8.27 13.17
N LYS A 127 -16.00 8.63 13.46
CA LYS A 127 -15.51 10.00 13.25
C LYS A 127 -15.33 10.28 11.76
N ASP A 128 -15.52 11.53 11.35
CA ASP A 128 -15.31 11.94 9.96
C ASP A 128 -13.84 12.09 9.58
N SER A 129 -12.97 12.29 10.58
CA SER A 129 -11.53 12.35 10.37
C SER A 129 -10.74 11.81 11.56
N VAL A 130 -9.48 11.45 11.29
CA VAL A 130 -8.51 10.95 12.27
C VAL A 130 -7.15 11.61 12.06
N ASP A 131 -6.44 11.83 13.15
CA ASP A 131 -5.09 12.36 13.14
C ASP A 131 -4.10 11.22 13.39
N GLU A 132 -3.27 10.92 12.41
CA GLU A 132 -2.23 9.89 12.50
C GLU A 132 -0.86 10.44 12.13
N ARG A 133 0.19 9.66 12.41
CA ARG A 133 1.59 10.06 12.14
C ARG A 133 2.09 9.40 10.86
N HIS A 134 2.57 10.23 9.93
CA HIS A 134 3.12 9.80 8.66
C HIS A 134 4.65 9.92 8.67
N ARG A 135 5.31 9.04 7.91
CA ARG A 135 6.75 9.07 7.64
C ARG A 135 7.03 8.33 6.34
N HIS A 136 6.68 8.95 5.21
CA HIS A 136 6.88 8.40 3.87
C HIS A 136 6.96 9.53 2.82
N ARG A 137 7.31 9.18 1.58
CA ARG A 137 7.47 10.13 0.45
C ARG A 137 6.66 9.77 -0.79
N TYR A 138 6.23 8.52 -0.87
CA TYR A 138 5.64 7.95 -2.05
C TYR A 138 4.16 7.70 -1.81
N GLU A 139 3.35 8.13 -2.76
CA GLU A 139 1.89 8.10 -2.71
C GLU A 139 1.36 7.27 -3.87
N VAL A 140 0.12 6.81 -3.76
CA VAL A 140 -0.59 6.21 -4.90
C VAL A 140 -0.77 7.28 -5.96
N ASN A 141 -0.41 6.97 -7.20
CA ASN A 141 -0.49 7.92 -8.30
C ASN A 141 -1.96 8.25 -8.62
N PRO A 142 -2.39 9.53 -8.51
CA PRO A 142 -3.78 9.94 -8.71
C PRO A 142 -4.39 9.53 -10.05
N ILE A 143 -3.56 9.37 -11.09
CA ILE A 143 -3.98 8.99 -12.44
C ILE A 143 -4.66 7.60 -12.46
N TYR A 144 -4.25 6.69 -11.57
CA TYR A 144 -4.76 5.31 -11.57
C TYR A 144 -5.93 5.07 -10.61
N ILE A 145 -6.31 6.08 -9.80
CA ILE A 145 -7.32 5.91 -8.74
C ILE A 145 -8.66 5.45 -9.29
N ASP A 146 -9.13 6.07 -10.37
CA ASP A 146 -10.38 5.69 -11.03
C ASP A 146 -10.36 4.23 -11.53
N ALA A 147 -9.21 3.75 -12.02
CA ALA A 147 -9.06 2.35 -12.44
C ALA A 147 -9.12 1.38 -11.25
N PHE A 148 -8.48 1.72 -10.13
CA PHE A 148 -8.54 0.93 -8.90
C PHE A 148 -9.95 0.87 -8.31
N GLU A 149 -10.62 2.02 -8.18
CA GLU A 149 -11.97 2.10 -7.62
C GLU A 149 -12.99 1.33 -8.48
N LYS A 150 -12.89 1.42 -9.82
CA LYS A 150 -13.73 0.63 -10.75
C LYS A 150 -13.52 -0.87 -10.65
N ALA A 151 -12.33 -1.30 -10.23
CA ALA A 151 -11.99 -2.70 -10.02
C ALA A 151 -12.28 -3.20 -8.59
N GLY A 152 -12.81 -2.34 -7.72
CA GLY A 152 -13.26 -2.70 -6.37
C GLY A 152 -12.30 -2.36 -5.23
N MET A 153 -11.11 -1.81 -5.52
CA MET A 153 -10.21 -1.28 -4.48
C MET A 153 -10.68 0.13 -4.08
N LYS A 154 -11.29 0.27 -2.90
CA LYS A 154 -11.89 1.51 -2.43
C LYS A 154 -10.87 2.32 -1.63
N PHE A 155 -10.69 3.61 -1.94
CA PHE A 155 -9.91 4.53 -1.11
C PHE A 155 -10.82 5.28 -0.14
N VAL A 156 -10.91 4.76 1.09
CA VAL A 156 -11.87 5.22 2.11
C VAL A 156 -11.37 6.38 2.96
N GLY A 157 -10.05 6.63 2.97
CA GLY A 157 -9.41 7.71 3.72
C GLY A 157 -8.47 8.51 2.85
N ARG A 158 -8.61 9.84 2.87
CA ARG A 158 -7.86 10.76 2.00
C ARG A 158 -7.29 11.94 2.79
N SER A 159 -6.23 12.55 2.28
CA SER A 159 -5.66 13.77 2.86
C SER A 159 -6.62 14.97 2.78
N ASP A 160 -6.34 16.04 3.53
CA ASP A 160 -7.16 17.27 3.55
C ASP A 160 -7.32 17.95 2.18
N ASP A 161 -6.29 17.86 1.34
CA ASP A 161 -6.31 18.34 -0.04
C ASP A 161 -6.94 17.35 -1.04
N ASN A 162 -7.37 16.17 -0.57
CA ASN A 162 -7.95 15.09 -1.36
C ASN A 162 -7.01 14.53 -2.45
N GLU A 163 -5.72 14.89 -2.41
CA GLU A 163 -4.73 14.45 -3.40
C GLU A 163 -4.14 13.07 -3.08
N ARG A 164 -4.07 12.70 -1.79
CA ARG A 164 -3.39 11.48 -1.32
C ARG A 164 -4.38 10.49 -0.76
N MET A 165 -4.19 9.24 -1.13
CA MET A 165 -5.01 8.13 -0.66
C MET A 165 -4.29 7.43 0.50
N GLU A 166 -4.80 7.63 1.71
CA GLU A 166 -4.13 7.22 2.95
C GLU A 166 -4.65 5.88 3.48
N ILE A 167 -5.92 5.54 3.19
CA ILE A 167 -6.56 4.29 3.63
C ILE A 167 -7.26 3.66 2.43
N LEU A 168 -6.93 2.40 2.14
CA LEU A 168 -7.62 1.56 1.18
C LEU A 168 -8.33 0.40 1.89
N GLU A 169 -9.48 0.00 1.35
CA GLU A 169 -10.22 -1.19 1.74
C GLU A 169 -10.58 -2.00 0.49
N LEU A 170 -10.65 -3.33 0.65
CA LEU A 170 -11.03 -4.28 -0.38
C LEU A 170 -11.98 -5.30 0.26
N GLU A 171 -13.05 -5.65 -0.45
CA GLU A 171 -14.04 -6.67 -0.02
C GLU A 171 -13.59 -8.10 -0.32
#